data_AF-A0A6L4A6W3-F1
#
_entry.id   AF-A0A6L4A6W3-F1
#
_cell.length_a   1.000
_cell.length_b   1.000
_cell.length_c   1.000
_cell.angle_alpha   90.00
_cell.angle_beta   90.00
_cell.angle_gamma   90.00
#
_symmetry.space_group_name_H-M   'P 1'
#
loop_
_entity.id
_entity.type
_entity.pdbx_description
1 polymer ?
#
loop_
_entity_poly.entity_id
_entity_poly.type
_entity_poly.pdbx_seq_one_letter_code
_entity_poly.pdbx_strand_id
1 'polypeptide(L)'
;MQRIVHVVKQYDVILTAFKPALRRFFWILFGVVLGMLLVYVIVPVKFENNAEPVQLGDTYRDQWLKGLAAEYETWNEIVATQGASDFNPVEEAQTKLIDAGITTDDITRLQNENADNAVLVGQLEALKPVADSIKGDAQAKIDQYPDPGFWNNVMVPLLGFLGMLIVLLLPTLLFAIYGIYDLPLIGPVIKRLTKGAPTETDMKLRAEREARAVAKEMAATQRTVFDTAPVTQFMSTYLAGDNYYDDSFAIELADANNTFLGECGSGIADTIGVGDPKKVTATEVWIFDKNDISTVTHVLMSEHAFNDDAIRAKLAARGEPVLAVPGATTVLETQTLRAQIRIVDMQYGEGALPPHSFFDRLTVEIAVWQKEGEEVIEPPMRVPMGTGTQPLAP
;
A
#
# COMPACT_ATOMS: atom_id res chain seq x y z
N MET A 1 -4.64 -5.62 -50.60
CA MET A 1 -3.99 -4.41 -50.03
C MET A 1 -4.75 -3.80 -48.86
N GLN A 2 -6.07 -3.56 -48.94
CA GLN A 2 -6.82 -2.89 -47.85
C GLN A 2 -6.80 -3.63 -46.49
N ARG A 3 -6.81 -4.97 -46.46
CA ARG A 3 -6.65 -5.75 -45.22
C ARG A 3 -5.27 -5.56 -44.55
N ILE A 4 -4.21 -5.40 -45.32
CA ILE A 4 -2.84 -5.21 -44.80
C ILE A 4 -2.71 -3.80 -44.19
N VAL A 5 -3.30 -2.78 -44.83
CA VAL A 5 -3.33 -1.40 -44.32
C VAL A 5 -4.10 -1.28 -43.01
N HIS A 6 -5.20 -2.04 -42.85
CA HIS A 6 -5.97 -2.06 -41.61
C HIS A 6 -5.21 -2.70 -40.44
N VAL A 7 -4.54 -3.83 -40.70
CA VAL A 7 -3.72 -4.53 -39.71
C VAL A 7 -2.55 -3.64 -39.27
N VAL A 8 -1.85 -2.97 -40.19
CA VAL A 8 -0.75 -2.05 -39.86
C VAL A 8 -1.23 -0.85 -39.02
N LYS A 9 -2.39 -0.26 -39.34
CA LYS A 9 -2.98 0.83 -38.54
C LYS A 9 -3.35 0.37 -37.12
N GLN A 10 -3.84 -0.85 -36.98
CA GLN A 10 -4.23 -1.42 -35.69
C GLN A 10 -3.00 -1.69 -34.80
N TYR A 11 -1.89 -2.17 -35.38
CA TYR A 11 -0.62 -2.29 -34.68
C TYR A 11 -0.04 -0.94 -34.24
N ASP A 12 -0.19 0.11 -35.04
CA ASP A 12 0.31 1.46 -34.72
C ASP A 12 -0.45 2.09 -33.53
N VAL A 13 -1.75 1.86 -33.44
CA VAL A 13 -2.60 2.28 -32.30
C VAL A 13 -2.24 1.52 -31.02
N ILE A 14 -2.01 0.21 -31.11
CA ILE A 14 -1.57 -0.60 -29.97
C ILE A 14 -0.17 -0.16 -29.52
N LEU A 15 0.78 0.02 -30.44
CA LEU A 15 2.13 0.49 -30.13
C LEU A 15 2.13 1.89 -29.51
N THR A 16 1.26 2.80 -29.95
CA THR A 16 1.14 4.13 -29.35
C THR A 16 0.53 4.12 -27.95
N ALA A 17 -0.39 3.19 -27.67
CA ALA A 17 -0.92 2.97 -26.32
C ALA A 17 0.12 2.37 -25.35
N PHE A 18 1.01 1.50 -25.84
CA PHE A 18 2.05 0.86 -25.03
C PHE A 18 3.33 1.71 -24.85
N LYS A 19 3.61 2.67 -25.74
CA LYS A 19 4.78 3.58 -25.63
C LYS A 19 4.98 4.21 -24.24
N PRO A 20 3.96 4.78 -23.55
CA PRO A 20 4.15 5.34 -22.22
C PRO A 20 4.44 4.27 -21.15
N ALA A 21 3.83 3.09 -21.26
CA ALA A 21 4.08 1.97 -20.34
C ALA A 21 5.50 1.40 -20.52
N LEU A 22 5.92 1.19 -21.77
CA LEU A 22 7.26 0.71 -22.12
C LEU A 22 8.34 1.69 -21.67
N ARG A 23 8.08 3.00 -21.78
CA ARG A 23 8.98 4.05 -21.30
C ARG A 23 9.11 4.03 -19.77
N ARG A 24 8.02 3.82 -19.03
CA ARG A 24 8.06 3.67 -17.56
C ARG A 24 8.85 2.43 -17.16
N PHE A 25 8.60 1.31 -17.83
CA PHE A 25 9.32 0.06 -17.58
C PHE A 25 10.83 0.19 -17.85
N PHE A 26 11.21 0.86 -18.93
CA PHE A 26 12.62 1.15 -19.24
C PHE A 26 13.32 1.89 -18.11
N TRP A 27 12.70 2.92 -17.52
CA TRP A 27 13.31 3.69 -16.43
C TRP A 27 13.45 2.88 -15.14
N ILE A 28 12.49 2.01 -14.83
CA ILE A 28 12.60 1.09 -13.69
C ILE A 28 13.76 0.13 -13.91
N LEU A 29 13.81 -0.51 -15.09
CA LEU A 29 14.88 -1.45 -15.43
C LEU A 29 16.26 -0.76 -15.41
N PHE A 30 16.34 0.45 -15.96
CA PHE A 30 17.56 1.25 -15.94
C PHE A 30 18.01 1.58 -14.52
N GLY A 31 17.08 1.95 -13.63
CA GLY A 31 17.38 2.21 -12.22
C GLY A 31 17.90 0.97 -11.49
N VAL A 32 17.31 -0.20 -11.72
CA VAL A 32 17.76 -1.48 -11.15
C VAL A 32 19.17 -1.84 -11.65
N VAL A 33 19.40 -1.76 -12.96
CA VAL A 33 20.70 -2.05 -13.55
C VAL A 33 21.76 -1.09 -13.03
N LEU A 34 21.46 0.21 -12.97
CA LEU A 34 22.37 1.22 -12.44
C LEU A 34 22.67 0.98 -10.96
N GLY A 35 21.65 0.65 -10.15
CA GLY A 35 21.81 0.29 -8.75
C GLY A 35 22.74 -0.91 -8.55
N MET A 36 22.54 -1.99 -9.33
CA MET A 36 23.44 -3.14 -9.32
C MET A 36 24.86 -2.78 -9.73
N LEU A 37 25.02 -1.94 -10.76
CA LEU A 37 26.33 -1.50 -11.23
C LEU A 37 27.08 -0.67 -10.17
N LEU A 38 26.37 0.22 -9.47
CA LEU A 38 26.92 0.99 -8.36
C LEU A 38 27.40 0.09 -7.22
N VAL A 39 26.56 -0.88 -6.81
CA VAL A 39 26.93 -1.83 -5.74
C VAL A 39 28.17 -2.62 -6.15
N TYR A 40 28.19 -3.23 -7.34
CA TYR A 40 29.30 -4.10 -7.73
C TYR A 40 30.60 -3.36 -8.08
N VAL A 41 30.53 -2.14 -8.60
CA VAL A 41 31.73 -1.39 -9.05
C VAL A 41 32.27 -0.45 -7.97
N ILE A 42 31.39 0.24 -7.24
CA ILE A 42 31.81 1.23 -6.23
C ILE A 42 32.03 0.55 -4.87
N VAL A 43 31.24 -0.48 -4.54
CA VAL A 43 31.31 -1.20 -3.27
C VAL A 43 31.55 -2.69 -3.52
N PRO A 44 32.71 -3.08 -4.06
CA PRO A 44 33.00 -4.47 -4.33
C PRO A 44 32.93 -5.28 -3.04
N VAL A 45 32.11 -6.33 -3.04
CA VAL A 45 32.06 -7.30 -1.94
C VAL A 45 33.42 -8.00 -1.87
N LYS A 46 34.19 -7.67 -0.84
CA LYS A 46 35.46 -8.34 -0.54
C LYS A 46 35.17 -9.51 0.39
N PHE A 47 35.38 -10.71 -0.10
CA PHE A 47 35.45 -11.88 0.77
C PHE A 47 36.87 -11.93 1.33
N GLU A 48 37.01 -11.66 2.62
CA GLU A 48 38.29 -11.83 3.30
C GLU A 48 38.50 -13.32 3.56
N ASN A 49 39.60 -13.89 3.04
CA ASN A 49 39.90 -15.32 3.13
C ASN A 49 40.29 -15.80 4.54
N ASN A 50 40.29 -14.90 5.53
CA ASN A 50 40.69 -15.15 6.91
C ASN A 50 39.52 -14.87 7.85
N ALA A 51 38.39 -15.55 7.63
CA ALA A 51 37.25 -15.48 8.53
C ALA A 51 37.60 -16.18 9.85
N GLU A 52 37.88 -15.41 10.89
CA GLU A 52 38.24 -15.92 12.22
C GLU A 52 37.04 -15.83 13.19
N PRO A 53 36.95 -16.71 14.21
CA PRO A 53 35.82 -16.69 15.14
C PRO A 53 35.61 -15.36 15.88
N VAL A 54 36.68 -14.57 16.08
CA VAL A 54 36.58 -13.21 16.66
C VAL A 54 35.73 -12.26 15.81
N GLN A 55 35.60 -12.50 14.51
CA GLN A 55 34.79 -11.68 13.60
C GLN A 55 33.30 -12.07 13.61
N LEU A 56 32.94 -13.16 14.30
CA LEU A 56 31.54 -13.55 14.47
C LEU A 56 30.80 -12.50 15.29
N GLY A 57 29.55 -12.21 14.92
CA GLY A 57 28.65 -11.41 15.75
C GLY A 57 28.38 -12.09 17.09
N ASP A 58 28.07 -11.30 18.11
CA ASP A 58 28.00 -11.72 19.52
C ASP A 58 27.18 -13.00 19.74
N THR A 59 26.00 -13.11 19.12
CA THR A 59 25.15 -14.30 19.25
C THR A 59 25.81 -15.58 18.71
N TYR A 60 26.51 -15.50 17.58
CA TYR A 60 27.22 -16.64 17.01
C TYR A 60 28.48 -16.97 17.79
N ARG A 61 29.16 -15.95 18.30
CA ARG A 61 30.30 -16.10 19.20
C ARG A 61 29.90 -16.82 20.50
N ASP A 62 28.73 -16.48 21.06
CA ASP A 62 28.18 -17.15 22.24
C ASP A 62 27.85 -18.63 21.95
N GLN A 63 27.21 -18.94 20.82
CA GLN A 63 26.94 -20.33 20.43
C GLN A 63 28.22 -21.13 20.21
N TRP A 64 29.22 -20.50 19.58
CA TRP A 64 30.53 -21.09 19.39
C TRP A 64 31.23 -21.38 20.74
N LEU A 65 31.15 -20.45 21.71
CA LEU A 65 31.69 -20.63 23.06
C LEU A 65 30.98 -21.76 23.83
N LYS A 66 29.65 -21.89 23.70
CA LYS A 66 28.90 -23.02 24.29
C LYS A 66 29.38 -24.35 23.72
N GLY A 67 29.61 -24.40 22.41
CA GLY A 67 30.18 -25.57 21.73
C GLY A 67 31.58 -25.91 22.26
N LEU A 68 32.45 -24.91 22.37
CA LEU A 68 33.79 -25.08 22.92
C LEU A 68 33.77 -25.59 24.36
N ALA A 69 32.86 -25.09 25.21
CA ALA A 69 32.74 -25.51 26.60
C ALA A 69 32.37 -27.01 26.70
N ALA A 70 31.44 -27.48 25.86
CA ALA A 70 31.08 -28.89 25.80
C ALA A 70 32.21 -29.77 25.21
N GLU A 71 32.91 -29.28 24.18
CA GLU A 71 34.08 -29.96 23.60
C GLU A 71 35.20 -30.11 24.63
N TYR A 72 35.49 -29.06 25.40
CA TYR A 72 36.56 -29.05 26.40
C TYR A 72 36.36 -30.09 27.51
N GLU A 73 35.13 -30.24 28.01
CA GLU A 73 34.81 -31.29 28.98
C GLU A 73 35.06 -32.69 28.37
N THR A 74 34.61 -32.90 27.13
CA THR A 74 34.78 -34.16 26.40
C THR A 74 36.27 -34.48 26.20
N TRP A 75 37.08 -33.49 25.86
CA TRP A 75 38.53 -33.62 25.70
C TRP A 75 39.22 -34.05 27.00
N ASN A 76 38.86 -33.42 28.12
CA ASN A 76 39.41 -33.78 29.43
C ASN A 76 39.04 -35.22 29.82
N GLU A 77 37.81 -35.66 29.54
CA GLU A 77 37.37 -37.04 29.78
C GLU A 77 38.16 -38.05 28.93
N ILE A 78 38.35 -37.76 27.63
CA ILE A 78 39.12 -38.64 26.73
C ILE A 78 40.57 -38.76 27.21
N VAL A 79 41.23 -37.66 27.57
CA VAL A 79 42.61 -37.71 28.08
C VAL A 79 42.68 -38.51 29.38
N ALA A 80 41.73 -38.31 30.29
CA ALA A 80 41.68 -39.02 31.57
C ALA A 80 41.43 -40.53 31.44
N THR A 81 40.62 -40.94 30.46
CA THR A 81 40.16 -42.34 30.31
C THR A 81 40.98 -43.15 29.31
N GLN A 82 41.42 -42.53 28.21
CA GLN A 82 42.08 -43.22 27.08
C GLN A 82 43.58 -42.93 26.99
N GLY A 83 44.09 -41.94 27.74
CA GLY A 83 45.52 -41.63 27.78
C GLY A 83 46.06 -41.12 26.45
N ALA A 84 45.51 -40.02 25.92
CA ALA A 84 46.01 -39.37 24.72
C ALA A 84 47.27 -38.54 25.02
N SER A 85 48.46 -39.14 24.83
CA SER A 85 49.75 -38.50 25.16
C SER A 85 50.09 -37.28 24.29
N ASP A 86 49.53 -37.21 23.08
CA ASP A 86 49.92 -36.22 22.06
C ASP A 86 48.94 -35.05 21.98
N PHE A 87 47.88 -35.05 22.81
CA PHE A 87 46.84 -34.03 22.80
C PHE A 87 46.74 -33.34 24.17
N ASN A 88 46.81 -32.02 24.17
CA ASN A 88 46.68 -31.19 25.36
C ASN A 88 45.38 -30.37 25.28
N PRO A 89 44.32 -30.75 26.03
CA PRO A 89 43.04 -30.05 26.02
C PRO A 89 43.14 -28.56 26.38
N VAL A 90 44.08 -28.22 27.27
CA VAL A 90 44.27 -26.84 27.72
C VAL A 90 44.85 -25.99 26.60
N GLU A 91 45.87 -26.48 25.91
CA GLU A 91 46.54 -25.76 24.82
C GLU A 91 45.62 -25.58 23.60
N GLU A 92 44.82 -26.61 23.28
CA GLU A 92 43.80 -26.52 22.23
C GLU A 92 42.72 -25.50 22.60
N ALA A 93 42.24 -25.52 23.86
CA ALA A 93 41.28 -24.54 24.34
C ALA A 93 41.85 -23.11 24.35
N GLN A 94 43.12 -22.92 24.73
CA GLN A 94 43.81 -21.62 24.68
C GLN A 94 43.81 -21.07 23.25
N THR A 95 44.24 -21.88 22.28
CA THR A 95 44.30 -21.49 20.87
C THR A 95 42.92 -21.05 20.37
N LYS A 96 41.90 -21.87 20.61
CA LYS A 96 40.53 -21.57 20.19
C LYS A 96 39.98 -20.31 20.89
N LEU A 97 40.20 -20.13 22.20
CA LEU A 97 39.75 -18.95 22.93
C LEU A 97 40.43 -17.66 22.43
N ILE A 98 41.72 -17.73 22.09
CA ILE A 98 42.46 -16.60 21.49
C ILE A 98 41.87 -16.28 20.11
N ASP A 99 41.68 -17.27 19.25
CA ASP A 99 41.13 -17.07 17.89
C ASP A 99 39.71 -16.49 17.89
N ALA A 100 38.95 -16.75 18.95
CA ALA A 100 37.62 -16.20 19.17
C ALA A 100 37.61 -14.87 19.93
N GLY A 101 38.75 -14.42 20.47
CA GLY A 101 38.84 -13.24 21.32
C GLY A 101 37.94 -13.32 22.55
N ILE A 102 37.83 -14.50 23.17
CA ILE A 102 36.97 -14.71 24.35
C ILE A 102 37.73 -14.36 25.62
N THR A 103 37.13 -13.53 26.45
CA THR A 103 37.65 -13.16 27.76
C THR A 103 36.88 -13.86 28.89
N THR A 104 37.44 -13.85 30.10
CA THR A 104 36.74 -14.34 31.30
C THR A 104 35.43 -13.60 31.58
N ASP A 105 35.35 -12.32 31.18
CA ASP A 105 34.14 -11.51 31.33
C ASP A 105 33.02 -12.02 30.41
N ASP A 106 33.35 -12.47 29.20
CA ASP A 106 32.40 -13.09 28.26
C ASP A 106 31.85 -14.41 28.81
N ILE A 107 32.72 -15.25 29.38
CA ILE A 107 32.31 -16.51 30.02
C ILE A 107 31.38 -16.22 31.19
N THR A 108 31.72 -15.23 32.03
CA THR A 108 30.91 -14.85 33.20
C THR A 108 29.56 -14.29 32.78
N ARG A 109 29.52 -13.45 31.75
CA ARG A 109 28.27 -12.95 31.16
C ARG A 109 27.41 -14.13 30.69
N LEU A 110 27.98 -15.04 29.91
CA LEU A 110 27.24 -16.15 29.32
C LEU A 110 26.73 -17.13 30.39
N GLN A 111 27.47 -17.34 31.47
CA GLN A 111 27.00 -18.10 32.64
C GLN A 111 25.78 -17.44 33.28
N ASN A 112 25.81 -16.13 33.50
CA ASN A 112 24.69 -15.41 34.11
C ASN A 112 23.44 -15.45 33.22
N GLU A 113 23.61 -15.34 31.90
CA GLU A 113 22.52 -15.45 30.93
C GLU A 113 21.90 -16.85 30.84
N ASN A 114 22.64 -17.89 31.25
CA ASN A 114 22.20 -19.30 31.19
C ASN A 114 22.20 -19.95 32.58
N ALA A 115 21.94 -19.18 33.64
CA ALA A 115 22.04 -19.62 35.04
C ALA A 115 21.10 -20.78 35.40
N ASP A 116 20.04 -20.99 34.64
CA ASP A 116 19.10 -22.10 34.75
C ASP A 116 19.65 -23.43 34.19
N ASN A 117 20.66 -23.37 33.32
CA ASN A 117 21.32 -24.53 32.74
C ASN A 117 22.60 -24.89 33.52
N ALA A 118 22.43 -25.65 34.60
CA ALA A 118 23.54 -26.05 35.48
C ALA A 118 24.67 -26.80 34.75
N VAL A 119 24.36 -27.57 33.70
CA VAL A 119 25.36 -28.30 32.90
C VAL A 119 26.24 -27.32 32.14
N LEU A 120 25.64 -26.41 31.38
CA LEU A 120 26.37 -25.41 30.61
C LEU A 120 27.17 -24.47 31.52
N VAL A 121 26.60 -24.06 32.65
CA VAL A 121 27.30 -23.21 33.62
C VAL A 121 28.56 -23.90 34.16
N GLY A 122 28.47 -25.20 34.46
CA GLY A 122 29.62 -26.01 34.88
C GLY A 122 30.69 -26.13 33.79
N GLN A 123 30.28 -26.36 32.54
CA GLN A 123 31.18 -26.42 31.38
C GLN A 123 31.92 -25.09 31.15
N LEU A 124 31.20 -23.98 31.26
CA LEU A 124 31.77 -22.64 31.16
C LEU A 124 32.72 -22.33 32.33
N GLU A 125 32.39 -22.78 33.54
CA GLU A 125 33.25 -22.59 34.72
C GLU A 125 34.59 -23.30 34.55
N ALA A 126 34.60 -24.49 33.94
CA ALA A 126 35.83 -25.23 33.65
C ALA A 126 36.77 -24.49 32.68
N LEU A 127 36.24 -23.63 31.80
CA LEU A 127 37.05 -22.84 30.85
C LEU A 127 37.65 -21.57 31.45
N LYS A 128 37.10 -21.02 32.54
CA LYS A 128 37.60 -19.79 33.17
C LYS A 128 39.10 -19.76 33.47
N PRO A 129 39.71 -20.78 34.13
CA PRO A 129 41.14 -20.75 34.42
C PRO A 129 41.99 -20.72 33.14
N VAL A 130 41.50 -21.33 32.06
CA VAL A 130 42.16 -21.29 30.76
C VAL A 130 42.06 -19.88 30.17
N ALA A 131 40.88 -19.27 30.17
CA ALA A 131 40.67 -17.90 29.68
C ALA A 131 41.48 -16.85 30.47
N ASP A 132 41.57 -16.99 31.79
CA ASP A 132 42.38 -16.11 32.64
C ASP A 132 43.87 -16.16 32.27
N SER A 133 44.37 -17.33 31.87
CA SER A 133 45.78 -17.51 31.49
C SER A 133 46.15 -16.82 30.17
N ILE A 134 45.18 -16.57 29.29
CA ILE A 134 45.38 -16.02 27.94
C ILE A 134 44.75 -14.63 27.74
N LYS A 135 44.30 -13.98 28.82
CA LYS A 135 43.56 -12.71 28.76
C LYS A 135 44.24 -11.63 27.92
N GLY A 136 45.57 -11.52 27.98
CA GLY A 136 46.35 -10.56 27.19
C GLY A 136 46.32 -10.87 25.69
N ASP A 137 46.45 -12.14 25.32
CA ASP A 137 46.47 -12.58 23.93
C ASP A 137 45.08 -12.51 23.29
N ALA A 138 44.03 -12.86 24.04
CA ALA A 138 42.64 -12.66 23.60
C ALA A 138 42.32 -11.17 23.36
N GLN A 139 42.78 -10.28 24.25
CA GLN A 139 42.58 -8.83 24.05
C GLN A 139 43.34 -8.31 22.83
N ALA A 140 44.59 -8.74 22.63
CA ALA A 140 45.36 -8.38 21.45
C ALA A 140 44.66 -8.83 20.15
N LYS A 141 43.97 -9.98 20.19
CA LYS A 141 43.16 -10.46 19.07
C LYS A 141 41.94 -9.56 18.81
N ILE A 142 41.23 -9.15 19.85
CA ILE A 142 40.10 -8.20 19.72
C ILE A 142 40.58 -6.88 19.09
N ASP A 143 41.74 -6.37 19.54
CA ASP A 143 42.30 -5.11 19.06
C ASP A 143 42.73 -5.16 17.58
N GLN A 144 42.99 -6.35 17.04
CA GLN A 144 43.27 -6.56 15.61
C GLN A 144 42.02 -6.32 14.73
N TYR A 145 40.83 -6.54 15.29
CA TYR A 145 39.54 -6.43 14.60
C TYR A 145 38.61 -5.46 15.35
N PRO A 146 38.95 -4.16 15.40
CA PRO A 146 38.14 -3.19 16.11
C PRO A 146 36.74 -3.11 15.49
N ASP A 147 35.72 -3.07 16.35
CA ASP A 147 34.35 -2.85 15.90
C ASP A 147 34.30 -1.53 15.10
N PRO A 148 33.82 -1.55 13.83
CA PRO A 148 33.65 -0.34 13.02
C PRO A 148 32.80 0.74 13.71
N GLY A 149 32.06 0.36 14.74
CA GLY A 149 31.32 1.25 15.62
C GLY A 149 29.99 1.69 15.03
N PHE A 150 29.20 2.39 15.84
CA PHE A 150 27.85 2.84 15.48
C PHE A 150 27.79 3.61 14.14
N TRP A 151 28.80 4.44 13.86
CA TRP A 151 28.83 5.23 12.63
C TRP A 151 28.91 4.37 11.37
N ASN A 152 29.81 3.38 11.32
CA ASN A 152 29.94 2.53 10.13
C ASN A 152 28.88 1.44 10.07
N ASN A 153 28.50 0.85 11.21
CA ASN A 153 27.53 -0.26 11.23
C ASN A 153 26.09 0.21 11.03
N VAL A 154 25.75 1.44 11.46
CA VAL A 154 24.34 1.91 11.48
C VAL A 154 24.15 3.16 10.63
N MET A 155 24.97 4.20 10.81
CA MET A 155 24.74 5.49 10.14
C MET A 155 25.07 5.44 8.65
N VAL A 156 26.18 4.81 8.24
CA VAL A 156 26.56 4.72 6.83
C VAL A 156 25.50 3.99 5.99
N PRO A 157 24.98 2.80 6.38
CA PRO A 157 23.88 2.16 5.67
C PRO A 157 22.60 3.00 5.65
N LEU A 158 22.21 3.61 6.77
CA LEU A 158 21.01 4.47 6.83
C LEU A 158 21.12 5.69 5.92
N LEU A 159 22.28 6.35 5.88
CA LEU A 159 22.54 7.45 4.95
C LEU A 159 22.53 6.97 3.50
N GLY A 160 23.01 5.75 3.23
CA GLY A 160 22.88 5.09 1.93
C GLY A 160 21.42 4.88 1.52
N PHE A 161 20.58 4.36 2.42
CA PHE A 161 19.14 4.20 2.19
C PHE A 161 18.43 5.55 2.00
N LEU A 162 18.75 6.55 2.82
CA LEU A 162 18.21 7.90 2.67
C LEU A 162 18.62 8.52 1.34
N GLY A 163 19.89 8.35 0.94
CA GLY A 163 20.39 8.77 -0.36
C GLY A 163 19.67 8.08 -1.52
N MET A 164 19.43 6.77 -1.44
CA MET A 164 18.67 6.02 -2.43
C MET A 164 17.20 6.49 -2.50
N LEU A 165 16.58 6.72 -1.36
CA LEU A 165 15.21 7.22 -1.25
C LEU A 165 15.10 8.63 -1.85
N ILE A 166 16.07 9.50 -1.61
CA ILE A 166 16.17 10.82 -2.27
C ILE A 166 16.33 10.64 -3.78
N VAL A 167 17.25 9.79 -4.25
CA VAL A 167 17.49 9.58 -5.69
C VAL A 167 16.27 8.96 -6.40
N LEU A 168 15.40 8.22 -5.70
CA LEU A 168 14.20 7.63 -6.30
C LEU A 168 12.96 8.54 -6.17
N LEU A 169 12.76 9.18 -5.01
CA LEU A 169 11.60 10.03 -4.74
C LEU A 169 11.74 11.42 -5.35
N LEU A 170 12.95 11.97 -5.40
CA LEU A 170 13.14 13.35 -5.87
C LEU A 170 12.88 13.46 -7.39
N PRO A 171 13.32 12.52 -8.26
CA PRO A 171 12.93 12.53 -9.68
C PRO A 171 11.45 12.22 -9.91
N THR A 172 10.83 11.37 -9.10
CA THR A 172 9.38 11.08 -9.22
C THR A 172 8.53 12.27 -8.79
N LEU A 173 8.92 12.96 -7.71
CA LEU A 173 8.30 14.21 -7.26
C LEU A 173 8.51 15.34 -8.28
N LEU A 174 9.74 15.53 -8.79
CA LEU A 174 10.01 16.51 -9.84
C LEU A 174 9.24 16.20 -11.13
N PHE A 175 9.06 14.91 -11.45
CA PHE A 175 8.25 14.48 -12.60
C PHE A 175 6.75 14.74 -12.39
N ALA A 176 6.26 14.55 -11.16
CA ALA A 176 4.87 14.86 -10.80
C ALA A 176 4.59 16.39 -10.83
N ILE A 177 5.55 17.20 -10.39
CA ILE A 177 5.39 18.66 -10.30
C ILE A 177 5.60 19.35 -11.66
N TYR A 178 6.64 18.98 -12.42
CA TYR A 178 7.03 19.71 -13.63
C TYR A 178 6.70 18.98 -14.94
N GLY A 179 6.45 17.66 -14.92
CA GLY A 179 6.39 16.85 -16.14
C GLY A 179 7.73 16.86 -16.91
N ILE A 180 7.99 15.83 -17.73
CA ILE A 180 9.27 15.70 -18.48
C ILE A 180 9.58 16.92 -19.38
N TYR A 181 8.57 17.72 -19.74
CA TYR A 181 8.67 18.76 -20.76
C TYR A 181 8.92 20.17 -20.23
N ASP A 182 8.75 20.43 -18.92
CA ASP A 182 9.00 21.75 -18.33
C ASP A 182 10.23 21.79 -17.40
N LEU A 183 11.07 20.74 -17.39
CA LEU A 183 12.40 20.84 -16.80
C LEU A 183 13.22 21.93 -17.52
N PRO A 184 13.79 22.91 -16.80
CA PRO A 184 14.39 24.12 -17.38
C PRO A 184 15.61 23.84 -18.27
N LEU A 185 16.24 22.67 -18.14
CA LEU A 185 17.40 22.27 -18.92
C LEU A 185 17.05 21.62 -20.27
N ILE A 186 15.92 20.89 -20.35
CA ILE A 186 15.58 19.99 -21.47
C ILE A 186 14.38 20.53 -22.27
N GLY A 187 13.47 21.24 -21.61
CA GLY A 187 12.26 21.81 -22.21
C GLY A 187 12.48 22.66 -23.47
N PRO A 188 13.51 23.55 -23.53
CA PRO A 188 13.75 24.39 -24.70
C PRO A 188 14.19 23.60 -25.95
N VAL A 189 14.94 22.52 -25.77
CA VAL A 189 15.51 21.73 -26.88
C VAL A 189 14.46 20.82 -27.51
N ILE A 190 13.64 20.17 -26.68
CA ILE A 190 12.54 19.31 -27.17
C ILE A 190 11.46 20.17 -27.85
N LYS A 191 11.07 21.32 -27.28
CA LYS A 191 10.10 22.26 -27.92
C LYS A 191 10.57 22.79 -29.28
N ARG A 192 11.89 22.89 -29.51
CA ARG A 192 12.45 23.30 -30.80
C ARG A 192 12.44 22.18 -31.84
N LEU A 193 12.58 20.92 -31.41
CA LEU A 193 12.56 19.76 -32.30
C LEU A 193 11.14 19.30 -32.67
N THR A 194 10.13 19.59 -31.85
CA THR A 194 8.74 19.17 -32.07
C THR A 194 7.82 20.24 -32.67
N LYS A 195 8.34 21.37 -33.16
CA LYS A 195 7.54 22.40 -33.86
C LYS A 195 7.15 21.93 -35.28
N GLY A 196 6.21 21.00 -35.35
CA GLY A 196 5.22 21.00 -36.42
C GLY A 196 4.16 22.06 -36.10
N ALA A 197 3.65 22.77 -37.10
CA ALA A 197 2.51 23.64 -36.91
C ALA A 197 1.34 22.83 -36.32
N PRO A 198 0.58 23.37 -35.34
CA PRO A 198 -0.53 22.65 -34.73
C PRO A 198 -1.53 22.25 -35.80
N THR A 199 -1.85 20.96 -35.86
CA THR A 199 -2.77 20.42 -36.86
C THR A 199 -4.19 20.89 -36.53
N GLU A 200 -5.07 21.00 -37.53
CA GLU A 200 -6.49 21.37 -37.32
C GLU A 200 -7.18 20.51 -36.26
N THR A 201 -6.78 19.24 -36.16
CA THR A 201 -7.21 18.28 -35.14
C THR A 201 -6.80 18.67 -33.72
N ASP A 202 -5.61 19.24 -33.53
CA ASP A 202 -5.11 19.67 -32.22
C ASP A 202 -5.85 20.92 -31.72
N MET A 203 -6.23 21.81 -32.65
CA MET A 203 -7.06 22.98 -32.33
C MET A 203 -8.49 22.58 -31.98
N LYS A 204 -9.08 21.63 -32.71
CA LYS A 204 -10.40 21.07 -32.38
C LYS A 204 -10.41 20.35 -31.03
N LEU A 205 -9.40 19.53 -30.74
CA LEU A 205 -9.29 18.81 -29.47
C LEU A 205 -9.08 19.76 -28.28
N ARG A 206 -8.35 20.88 -28.47
CA ARG A 206 -8.21 21.92 -27.44
C ARG A 206 -9.51 22.67 -27.22
N ALA A 207 -10.19 23.09 -28.29
CA ALA A 207 -11.49 23.74 -28.19
C ALA A 207 -12.54 22.83 -27.53
N GLU A 208 -12.51 21.52 -27.82
CA GLU A 208 -13.40 20.54 -27.21
C GLU A 208 -13.08 20.28 -25.73
N ARG A 209 -11.80 20.29 -25.34
CA ARG A 209 -11.37 20.20 -23.93
C ARG A 209 -11.73 21.45 -23.14
N GLU A 210 -11.56 22.63 -23.73
CA GLU A 210 -11.95 23.92 -23.13
C GLU A 210 -13.48 24.00 -23.01
N ALA A 211 -14.22 23.59 -24.03
CA ALA A 211 -15.68 23.50 -23.97
C ALA A 211 -16.16 22.50 -22.91
N ARG A 212 -15.48 21.36 -22.74
CA ARG A 212 -15.81 20.36 -21.71
C ARG A 212 -15.45 20.82 -20.30
N ALA A 213 -14.36 21.57 -20.14
CA ALA A 213 -13.99 22.20 -18.87
C ALA A 213 -15.00 23.28 -18.46
N VAL A 214 -15.39 24.15 -19.40
CA VAL A 214 -16.43 25.16 -19.20
C VAL A 214 -17.79 24.51 -18.95
N ALA A 215 -18.14 23.42 -19.66
CA ALA A 215 -19.37 22.68 -19.41
C ALA A 215 -19.38 22.00 -18.03
N LYS A 216 -18.25 21.48 -17.55
CA LYS A 216 -18.11 20.93 -16.19
C LYS A 216 -18.23 22.02 -15.13
N GLU A 217 -17.66 23.20 -15.37
CA GLU A 217 -17.76 24.36 -14.49
C GLU A 217 -19.19 24.92 -14.46
N MET A 218 -19.86 25.02 -15.62
CA MET A 218 -21.27 25.39 -15.74
C MET A 218 -22.21 24.34 -15.10
N ALA A 219 -21.87 23.05 -15.20
CA ALA A 219 -22.60 21.95 -14.55
C ALA A 219 -22.39 21.91 -13.03
N ALA A 220 -21.28 22.45 -12.51
CA ALA A 220 -21.09 22.69 -11.08
C ALA A 220 -21.83 23.96 -10.59
N THR A 221 -22.13 24.89 -11.51
CA THR A 221 -22.86 26.14 -11.20
C THR A 221 -24.38 26.01 -11.39
N GLN A 222 -24.86 24.92 -12.00
CA GLN A 222 -26.27 24.53 -11.99
C GLN A 222 -26.62 23.94 -10.61
N ARG A 223 -26.87 24.87 -9.71
CA ARG A 223 -27.23 24.77 -8.29
C ARG A 223 -27.99 23.51 -7.92
N THR A 224 -27.34 22.75 -7.02
CA THR A 224 -27.94 22.01 -5.92
C THR A 224 -29.27 22.63 -5.46
N VAL A 225 -30.30 21.80 -5.33
CA VAL A 225 -31.67 22.26 -4.99
C VAL A 225 -31.79 22.64 -3.51
N PHE A 226 -30.77 22.35 -2.70
CA PHE A 226 -30.76 22.60 -1.27
C PHE A 226 -29.97 23.88 -0.93
N ASP A 227 -30.55 24.72 -0.07
CA ASP A 227 -30.07 26.07 0.30
C ASP A 227 -28.77 26.09 1.14
N THR A 228 -28.18 24.92 1.41
CA THR A 228 -26.95 24.74 2.21
C THR A 228 -25.89 23.99 1.40
N ALA A 229 -24.60 24.22 1.69
CA ALA A 229 -23.52 23.43 1.07
C ALA A 229 -23.59 21.96 1.52
N PRO A 230 -23.31 20.98 0.63
CA PRO A 230 -23.26 19.58 1.03
C PRO A 230 -22.09 19.31 1.97
N VAL A 231 -22.27 18.31 2.86
CA VAL A 231 -21.20 17.78 3.73
C VAL A 231 -20.10 17.15 2.88
N THR A 232 -20.49 16.40 1.85
CA THR A 232 -19.58 15.81 0.88
C THR A 232 -20.22 15.71 -0.49
N GLN A 233 -19.39 15.67 -1.53
CA GLN A 233 -19.80 15.57 -2.92
C GLN A 233 -18.83 14.68 -3.70
N PHE A 234 -19.35 13.63 -4.31
CA PHE A 234 -18.57 12.63 -5.04
C PHE A 234 -19.01 12.53 -6.50
N MET A 235 -18.07 12.17 -7.36
CA MET A 235 -18.31 11.81 -8.76
C MET A 235 -18.02 10.33 -8.91
N SER A 236 -18.99 9.56 -9.37
CA SER A 236 -18.78 8.15 -9.75
C SER A 236 -19.05 7.98 -11.23
N THR A 237 -18.18 7.27 -11.94
CA THR A 237 -18.28 7.11 -13.40
C THR A 237 -18.09 5.66 -13.80
N TYR A 238 -19.17 5.06 -14.30
CA TYR A 238 -19.11 3.81 -15.02
C TYR A 238 -18.58 4.02 -16.44
N LEU A 239 -17.67 3.15 -16.88
CA LEU A 239 -17.18 3.06 -18.26
C LEU A 239 -17.34 1.62 -18.79
N ALA A 240 -17.82 1.49 -20.03
CA ALA A 240 -17.93 0.18 -20.66
C ALA A 240 -16.58 -0.54 -20.69
N GLY A 241 -16.60 -1.81 -20.25
CA GLY A 241 -15.38 -2.58 -20.00
C GLY A 241 -15.09 -2.80 -18.52
N ASP A 242 -15.62 -1.95 -17.64
CA ASP A 242 -15.49 -2.13 -16.21
C ASP A 242 -16.54 -3.13 -15.68
N ASN A 243 -16.14 -4.40 -15.60
CA ASN A 243 -17.01 -5.49 -15.15
C ASN A 243 -17.24 -5.52 -13.63
N TYR A 244 -16.53 -4.68 -12.88
CA TYR A 244 -16.48 -4.67 -11.41
C TYR A 244 -16.77 -3.29 -10.82
N TYR A 245 -17.42 -2.41 -11.59
CA TYR A 245 -17.81 -1.09 -11.12
C TYR A 245 -18.72 -1.19 -9.89
N ASP A 246 -18.20 -0.71 -8.76
CA ASP A 246 -18.82 -0.70 -7.43
C ASP A 246 -18.06 0.32 -6.56
N ASP A 247 -18.26 1.61 -6.86
CA ASP A 247 -17.62 2.70 -6.13
C ASP A 247 -18.32 2.93 -4.80
N SER A 248 -17.54 3.07 -3.73
CA SER A 248 -18.03 3.38 -2.40
C SER A 248 -17.23 4.50 -1.74
N PHE A 249 -17.92 5.41 -1.05
CA PHE A 249 -17.35 6.61 -0.47
C PHE A 249 -17.87 6.84 0.95
N ALA A 250 -16.93 7.03 1.89
CA ALA A 250 -17.26 7.41 3.27
C ALA A 250 -17.80 8.85 3.33
N ILE A 251 -18.83 9.05 4.15
CA ILE A 251 -19.42 10.35 4.46
C ILE A 251 -18.91 10.75 5.85
N GLU A 252 -18.03 11.75 5.90
CA GLU A 252 -17.38 12.22 7.12
C GLU A 252 -17.58 13.73 7.28
N LEU A 253 -17.71 14.20 8.52
CA LEU A 253 -17.67 15.62 8.83
C LEU A 253 -16.24 16.15 8.69
N ALA A 254 -16.09 17.36 8.17
CA ALA A 254 -14.80 18.08 8.12
C ALA A 254 -14.42 18.67 9.50
N ASP A 255 -14.51 17.86 10.55
CA ASP A 255 -14.06 18.20 11.91
C ASP A 255 -12.64 17.66 12.19
N ALA A 256 -12.11 17.89 13.38
CA ALA A 256 -10.75 17.47 13.74
C ALA A 256 -10.56 15.93 13.77
N ASN A 257 -11.65 15.16 13.81
CA ASN A 257 -11.62 13.71 13.98
C ASN A 257 -12.18 12.95 12.77
N ASN A 258 -12.58 13.65 11.70
CA ASN A 258 -13.32 13.08 10.57
C ASN A 258 -14.49 12.19 11.01
N THR A 259 -15.41 12.75 11.82
CA THR A 259 -16.53 11.97 12.36
C THR A 259 -17.34 11.28 11.26
N PHE A 260 -17.35 9.94 11.28
CA PHE A 260 -18.08 9.11 10.32
C PHE A 260 -19.60 9.20 10.51
N LEU A 261 -20.30 9.58 9.45
CA LEU A 261 -21.76 9.72 9.40
C LEU A 261 -22.44 8.59 8.62
N GLY A 262 -21.76 7.96 7.66
CA GLY A 262 -22.34 6.95 6.80
C GLY A 262 -21.50 6.69 5.56
N GLU A 263 -22.08 6.02 4.57
CA GLU A 263 -21.42 5.67 3.32
C GLU A 263 -22.39 5.85 2.15
N CYS A 264 -21.89 6.21 0.98
CA CYS A 264 -22.68 6.24 -0.25
C CYS A 264 -21.88 5.68 -1.42
N GLY A 265 -22.57 5.16 -2.41
CA GLY A 265 -21.90 4.51 -3.53
C GLY A 265 -22.76 4.37 -4.77
N SER A 266 -22.13 3.83 -5.81
CA SER A 266 -22.76 3.50 -7.07
C SER A 266 -22.12 2.27 -7.69
N GLY A 267 -22.95 1.30 -8.10
CA GLY A 267 -22.47 0.00 -8.57
C GLY A 267 -23.37 -0.62 -9.65
N ILE A 268 -22.94 -1.74 -10.22
CA ILE A 268 -23.70 -2.46 -11.24
C ILE A 268 -24.90 -3.18 -10.61
N ALA A 269 -26.12 -2.83 -11.03
CA ALA A 269 -27.34 -3.51 -10.59
C ALA A 269 -27.72 -4.67 -11.52
N ASP A 270 -27.61 -4.48 -12.84
CA ASP A 270 -27.94 -5.52 -13.82
C ASP A 270 -27.21 -5.34 -15.15
N THR A 271 -27.15 -6.43 -15.92
CA THR A 271 -26.52 -6.49 -17.25
C THR A 271 -27.44 -7.14 -18.27
N ILE A 272 -27.33 -6.74 -19.53
CA ILE A 272 -28.09 -7.31 -20.66
C ILE A 272 -27.17 -8.10 -21.60
N GLY A 273 -27.71 -9.16 -22.20
CA GLY A 273 -26.99 -9.99 -23.16
C GLY A 273 -25.99 -10.96 -22.53
N VAL A 274 -25.10 -11.50 -23.34
CA VAL A 274 -24.08 -12.48 -22.93
C VAL A 274 -22.72 -12.08 -23.50
N GLY A 275 -21.65 -12.37 -22.77
CA GLY A 275 -20.26 -12.14 -23.18
C GLY A 275 -19.54 -11.02 -22.44
N ASP A 276 -18.23 -10.93 -22.67
CA ASP A 276 -17.35 -9.91 -22.11
C ASP A 276 -16.98 -8.85 -23.17
N PRO A 277 -16.91 -7.56 -22.80
CA PRO A 277 -17.23 -7.02 -21.48
C PRO A 277 -18.75 -6.99 -21.21
N LYS A 278 -19.12 -7.08 -19.92
CA LYS A 278 -20.50 -7.00 -19.44
C LYS A 278 -21.15 -5.71 -19.95
N LYS A 279 -22.37 -5.82 -20.46
CA LYS A 279 -23.16 -4.68 -20.94
C LYS A 279 -24.12 -4.24 -19.84
N VAL A 280 -23.71 -3.24 -19.06
CA VAL A 280 -24.47 -2.78 -17.89
C VAL A 280 -25.73 -2.04 -18.33
N THR A 281 -26.90 -2.57 -17.94
CA THR A 281 -28.21 -2.03 -18.31
C THR A 281 -28.83 -1.17 -17.20
N ALA A 282 -28.38 -1.37 -15.96
CA ALA A 282 -28.79 -0.59 -14.80
C ALA A 282 -27.64 -0.51 -13.77
N THR A 283 -27.53 0.64 -13.11
CA THR A 283 -26.65 0.85 -11.95
C THR A 283 -27.49 1.19 -10.73
N GLU A 284 -27.08 0.76 -9.55
CA GLU A 284 -27.66 1.18 -8.29
C GLU A 284 -26.86 2.33 -7.70
N VAL A 285 -27.55 3.26 -7.06
CA VAL A 285 -26.97 4.34 -6.26
C VAL A 285 -27.61 4.28 -4.90
N TRP A 286 -26.80 4.35 -3.85
CA TRP A 286 -27.26 4.06 -2.50
C TRP A 286 -26.63 4.96 -1.45
N ILE A 287 -27.32 5.09 -0.32
CA ILE A 287 -26.84 5.75 0.88
C ILE A 287 -27.13 4.87 2.10
N PHE A 288 -26.12 4.74 2.95
CA PHE A 288 -26.16 4.15 4.28
C PHE A 288 -25.87 5.24 5.31
N ASP A 289 -26.64 5.26 6.38
CA ASP A 289 -26.51 6.21 7.49
C ASP A 289 -26.13 5.44 8.74
N LYS A 290 -25.12 5.89 9.48
CA LYS A 290 -24.68 5.23 10.72
C LYS A 290 -25.80 5.08 11.75
N ASN A 291 -26.76 5.99 11.75
CA ASN A 291 -27.90 6.00 12.67
C ASN A 291 -29.11 5.20 12.15
N ASP A 292 -29.02 4.67 10.92
CA ASP A 292 -30.06 3.87 10.27
C ASP A 292 -29.50 2.53 9.79
N ILE A 293 -30.06 1.41 10.27
CA ILE A 293 -29.59 0.09 9.84
C ILE A 293 -29.95 -0.25 8.39
N SER A 294 -30.77 0.58 7.72
CA SER A 294 -31.23 0.35 6.35
C SER A 294 -30.45 1.18 5.33
N THR A 295 -30.12 0.54 4.20
CA THR A 295 -29.58 1.22 3.03
C THR A 295 -30.73 1.63 2.12
N VAL A 296 -30.78 2.91 1.75
CA VAL A 296 -31.74 3.42 0.78
C VAL A 296 -31.07 3.37 -0.59
N THR A 297 -31.75 2.79 -1.57
CA THR A 297 -31.19 2.51 -2.90
C THR A 297 -32.16 2.92 -4.00
N HIS A 298 -31.67 3.67 -4.98
CA HIS A 298 -32.35 3.90 -6.25
C HIS A 298 -31.61 3.17 -7.36
N VAL A 299 -32.35 2.63 -8.32
CA VAL A 299 -31.79 1.89 -9.47
C VAL A 299 -31.95 2.75 -10.72
N LEU A 300 -30.83 3.27 -11.22
CA LEU A 300 -30.74 4.05 -12.45
C LEU A 300 -30.74 3.09 -13.65
N MET A 301 -31.83 3.10 -14.41
CA MET A 301 -32.08 2.17 -15.50
C MET A 301 -31.84 2.82 -16.86
N SER A 302 -31.31 2.04 -17.80
CA SER A 302 -31.37 2.40 -19.22
C SER A 302 -32.82 2.55 -19.70
N GLU A 303 -33.05 3.28 -20.79
CA GLU A 303 -34.38 3.46 -21.35
C GLU A 303 -35.04 2.12 -21.69
N HIS A 304 -34.26 1.16 -22.21
CA HIS A 304 -34.76 -0.19 -22.47
C HIS A 304 -35.18 -0.91 -21.18
N ALA A 305 -34.32 -0.91 -20.16
CA ALA A 305 -34.60 -1.60 -18.89
C ALA A 305 -35.80 -0.99 -18.15
N PHE A 306 -35.97 0.32 -18.22
CA PHE A 306 -37.08 1.01 -17.57
C PHE A 306 -38.44 0.75 -18.25
N ASN A 307 -38.43 0.57 -19.58
CA ASN A 307 -39.64 0.32 -20.38
C ASN A 307 -40.01 -1.18 -20.48
N ASP A 308 -39.12 -2.09 -20.08
CA ASP A 308 -39.40 -3.51 -19.97
C ASP A 308 -39.96 -3.85 -18.58
N ASP A 309 -41.24 -4.26 -18.52
CA ASP A 309 -41.91 -4.56 -17.25
C ASP A 309 -41.25 -5.69 -16.46
N ALA A 310 -40.63 -6.66 -17.12
CA ALA A 310 -39.98 -7.78 -16.45
C ALA A 310 -38.64 -7.35 -15.83
N ILE A 311 -37.85 -6.56 -16.56
CA ILE A 311 -36.58 -6.01 -16.04
C ILE A 311 -36.87 -5.01 -14.91
N ARG A 312 -37.84 -4.11 -15.09
CA ARG A 312 -38.22 -3.14 -14.06
C ARG A 312 -38.73 -3.81 -12.80
N ALA A 313 -39.58 -4.84 -12.91
CA ALA A 313 -40.08 -5.59 -11.76
C ALA A 313 -38.96 -6.35 -11.02
N LYS A 314 -38.01 -6.94 -11.76
CA LYS A 314 -36.81 -7.58 -11.17
C LYS A 314 -35.98 -6.58 -10.38
N LEU A 315 -35.75 -5.40 -10.94
CA LEU A 315 -34.88 -4.38 -10.32
C LEU A 315 -35.58 -3.61 -9.19
N ALA A 316 -36.91 -3.52 -9.19
CA ALA A 316 -37.67 -2.94 -8.08
C ALA A 316 -37.45 -3.65 -6.74
N ALA A 317 -36.98 -4.91 -6.75
CA ALA A 317 -36.60 -5.64 -5.54
C ALA A 317 -35.26 -5.15 -4.92
N ARG A 318 -34.44 -4.41 -5.68
CA ARG A 318 -33.16 -3.85 -5.22
C ARG A 318 -33.28 -2.40 -4.72
N GLY A 319 -34.23 -1.65 -5.25
CA GLY A 319 -34.40 -0.24 -4.94
C GLY A 319 -35.45 0.43 -5.84
N GLU A 320 -35.68 1.72 -5.64
CA GLU A 320 -36.65 2.48 -6.42
C GLU A 320 -36.19 2.65 -7.88
N PRO A 321 -36.99 2.23 -8.89
CA PRO A 321 -36.63 2.40 -10.29
C PRO A 321 -36.62 3.86 -10.74
N VAL A 322 -35.51 4.31 -11.33
CA VAL A 322 -35.34 5.65 -11.88
C VAL A 322 -34.84 5.55 -13.32
N LEU A 323 -35.52 6.22 -14.25
CA LEU A 323 -35.04 6.32 -15.64
C LEU A 323 -33.79 7.21 -15.70
N ALA A 324 -32.69 6.68 -16.22
CA ALA A 324 -31.46 7.43 -16.39
C ALA A 324 -31.54 8.37 -17.60
N VAL A 325 -31.50 9.68 -17.35
CA VAL A 325 -31.46 10.73 -18.38
C VAL A 325 -30.45 11.80 -17.95
N PRO A 326 -29.60 12.34 -18.85
CA PRO A 326 -28.72 13.45 -18.54
C PRO A 326 -29.47 14.63 -17.90
N GLY A 327 -28.96 15.13 -16.79
CA GLY A 327 -29.56 16.22 -16.02
C GLY A 327 -30.70 15.81 -15.08
N ALA A 328 -31.18 14.56 -15.15
CA ALA A 328 -32.16 14.07 -14.18
C ALA A 328 -31.56 14.03 -12.77
N THR A 329 -32.40 14.29 -11.78
CA THR A 329 -32.02 14.21 -10.37
C THR A 329 -32.98 13.30 -9.61
N THR A 330 -32.47 12.64 -8.58
CA THR A 330 -33.27 11.87 -7.63
C THR A 330 -32.69 12.06 -6.22
N VAL A 331 -33.51 11.86 -5.20
CA VAL A 331 -33.12 12.12 -3.80
C VAL A 331 -33.31 10.85 -2.99
N LEU A 332 -32.29 10.47 -2.22
CA LEU A 332 -32.35 9.38 -1.26
C LEU A 332 -32.32 9.98 0.14
N GLU A 333 -33.22 9.53 1.01
CA GLU A 333 -33.36 10.07 2.36
C GLU A 333 -33.28 8.96 3.40
N THR A 334 -32.41 9.13 4.38
CA THR A 334 -32.36 8.31 5.60
C THR A 334 -32.92 9.13 6.77
N GLN A 335 -32.76 8.62 7.99
CA GLN A 335 -33.08 9.36 9.20
C GLN A 335 -32.31 10.67 9.29
N THR A 336 -30.97 10.65 9.22
CA THR A 336 -30.11 11.82 9.46
C THR A 336 -29.44 12.39 8.22
N LEU A 337 -29.43 11.66 7.10
CA LEU A 337 -28.78 12.07 5.86
C LEU A 337 -29.78 12.20 4.70
N ARG A 338 -29.44 13.06 3.74
CA ARG A 338 -30.12 13.20 2.46
C ARG A 338 -29.07 13.28 1.36
N ALA A 339 -29.17 12.43 0.35
CA ALA A 339 -28.34 12.48 -0.84
C ALA A 339 -29.14 12.97 -2.05
N GLN A 340 -28.60 13.92 -2.81
CA GLN A 340 -29.05 14.25 -4.16
C GLN A 340 -28.15 13.56 -5.16
N ILE A 341 -28.77 12.76 -6.02
CA ILE A 341 -28.09 12.13 -7.15
C ILE A 341 -28.42 12.92 -8.39
N ARG A 342 -27.40 13.30 -9.16
CA ARG A 342 -27.57 13.94 -10.46
C ARG A 342 -26.82 13.17 -11.53
N ILE A 343 -27.49 12.89 -12.64
CA ILE A 343 -26.86 12.27 -13.80
C ILE A 343 -26.18 13.38 -14.60
N VAL A 344 -24.85 13.45 -14.52
CA VAL A 344 -24.05 14.54 -15.11
C VAL A 344 -23.78 14.29 -16.59
N ASP A 345 -23.46 13.05 -16.94
CA ASP A 345 -23.15 12.62 -18.30
C ASP A 345 -23.64 11.19 -18.48
N MET A 346 -24.17 10.88 -19.66
CA MET A 346 -24.64 9.54 -20.00
C MET A 346 -24.53 9.32 -21.49
N GLN A 347 -24.00 8.17 -21.87
CA GLN A 347 -23.91 7.73 -23.24
C GLN A 347 -24.32 6.26 -23.32
N TYR A 348 -25.24 5.93 -24.22
CA TYR A 348 -25.57 4.54 -24.51
C TYR A 348 -24.52 3.92 -25.42
N GLY A 349 -24.30 2.62 -25.25
CA GLY A 349 -23.47 1.85 -26.18
C GLY A 349 -24.24 1.45 -27.42
N GLU A 350 -23.49 1.26 -28.51
CA GLU A 350 -24.01 0.78 -29.79
C GLU A 350 -23.65 -0.70 -30.00
N GLY A 351 -24.46 -1.43 -30.75
CA GLY A 351 -24.19 -2.82 -31.08
C GLY A 351 -25.41 -3.61 -31.53
N ALA A 352 -25.33 -4.93 -31.41
CA ALA A 352 -26.38 -5.88 -31.80
C ALA A 352 -27.49 -6.07 -30.75
N LEU A 353 -27.40 -5.40 -29.60
CA LEU A 353 -28.42 -5.40 -28.55
C LEU A 353 -29.51 -4.36 -28.87
N PRO A 354 -30.69 -4.42 -28.21
CA PRO A 354 -31.73 -3.42 -28.39
C PRO A 354 -31.18 -1.99 -28.21
N PRO A 355 -31.69 -0.99 -28.96
CA PRO A 355 -31.26 0.40 -28.78
C PRO A 355 -31.43 0.87 -27.33
N HIS A 356 -30.50 1.72 -26.88
CA HIS A 356 -30.54 2.36 -25.56
C HIS A 356 -30.64 1.35 -24.40
N SER A 357 -30.03 0.17 -24.56
CA SER A 357 -30.15 -0.94 -23.60
C SER A 357 -29.01 -1.10 -22.63
N PHE A 358 -27.87 -0.47 -22.87
CA PHE A 358 -26.74 -0.49 -21.95
C PHE A 358 -25.92 0.79 -22.06
N PHE A 359 -25.24 1.13 -20.97
CA PHE A 359 -24.40 2.31 -20.91
C PHE A 359 -23.03 2.04 -21.53
N ASP A 360 -22.53 2.99 -22.31
CA ASP A 360 -21.10 3.11 -22.65
C ASP A 360 -20.37 3.93 -21.59
N ARG A 361 -21.05 4.97 -21.08
CA ARG A 361 -20.60 5.81 -19.97
C ARG A 361 -21.80 6.29 -19.17
N LEU A 362 -21.68 6.28 -17.84
CA LEU A 362 -22.65 6.91 -16.94
C LEU A 362 -21.87 7.60 -15.82
N THR A 363 -22.02 8.91 -15.70
CA THR A 363 -21.43 9.73 -14.63
C THR A 363 -22.52 10.25 -13.72
N VAL A 364 -22.43 9.90 -12.45
CA VAL A 364 -23.33 10.38 -11.40
C VAL A 364 -22.61 11.26 -10.41
N GLU A 365 -23.29 12.32 -9.99
CA GLU A 365 -22.94 13.14 -8.85
C GLU A 365 -23.73 12.69 -7.65
N ILE A 366 -23.05 12.50 -6.53
CA ILE A 366 -23.66 12.18 -5.24
C ILE A 366 -23.29 13.31 -4.29
N ALA A 367 -24.24 14.19 -3.98
CA ALA A 367 -24.06 15.25 -2.99
C ALA A 367 -24.87 14.89 -1.74
N VAL A 368 -24.26 14.98 -0.56
CA VAL A 368 -24.89 14.54 0.71
C VAL A 368 -24.99 15.69 1.70
N TRP A 369 -26.14 15.81 2.35
CA TRP A 369 -26.43 16.76 3.43
C TRP A 369 -26.85 16.01 4.70
N GLN A 370 -26.56 16.61 5.85
CA GLN A 370 -27.18 16.22 7.12
C GLN A 370 -28.50 16.96 7.28
N LYS A 371 -29.55 16.25 7.71
CA LYS A 371 -30.85 16.86 8.00
C LYS A 371 -30.74 17.62 9.33
N GLU A 372 -31.06 18.92 9.34
CA GLU A 372 -31.10 19.70 10.58
C GLU A 372 -32.21 19.20 11.50
N GLY A 373 -31.83 18.76 12.71
CA GLY A 373 -32.74 18.56 13.84
C GLY A 373 -33.33 17.16 14.00
N GLU A 374 -32.52 16.20 14.45
CA GLU A 374 -33.00 15.22 15.42
C GLU A 374 -31.89 14.99 16.45
N GLU A 375 -32.07 15.63 17.60
CA GLU A 375 -31.22 15.48 18.77
C GLU A 375 -31.08 13.99 19.08
N VAL A 376 -29.84 13.50 19.15
CA VAL A 376 -29.53 12.16 19.65
C VAL A 376 -30.06 12.09 21.08
N ILE A 377 -31.25 11.53 21.27
CA ILE A 377 -31.74 11.18 22.60
C ILE A 377 -30.90 10.00 23.03
N GLU A 378 -29.78 10.28 23.70
CA GLU A 378 -29.07 9.24 24.45
C GLU A 378 -30.09 8.60 25.42
N PRO A 379 -30.27 7.28 25.39
CA PRO A 379 -31.12 6.61 26.38
C PRO A 379 -30.54 6.92 27.77
N PRO A 380 -31.37 7.30 28.76
CA PRO A 380 -30.87 7.73 30.05
C PRO A 380 -30.00 6.63 30.66
N MET A 381 -28.74 7.01 30.96
CA MET A 381 -27.80 6.20 31.74
C MET A 381 -28.55 5.58 32.92
N ARG A 382 -28.62 4.24 32.97
CA ARG A 382 -29.00 3.53 34.19
C ARG A 382 -27.94 3.84 35.24
N VAL A 383 -28.29 4.73 36.16
CA VAL A 383 -27.56 4.89 37.43
C VAL A 383 -27.51 3.51 38.10
N PRO A 384 -26.34 3.01 38.52
CA PRO A 384 -26.27 1.76 39.28
C PRO A 384 -27.02 1.96 40.59
N MET A 385 -28.07 1.16 40.82
CA MET A 385 -28.77 1.13 42.10
C MET A 385 -27.76 0.79 43.19
N GLY A 386 -27.54 1.73 44.11
CA GLY A 386 -26.73 1.53 45.30
C GLY A 386 -27.27 0.36 46.13
N THR A 387 -26.36 -0.48 46.60
CA THR A 387 -26.61 -1.58 47.52
C THR A 387 -27.11 -1.02 48.85
N GLY A 388 -28.43 -1.02 49.04
CA GLY A 388 -29.05 -0.75 50.33
C GLY A 388 -28.69 -1.85 51.33
N THR A 389 -27.87 -1.49 52.31
CA THR A 389 -27.66 -2.29 53.53
C THR A 389 -28.88 -2.12 54.42
N GLN A 390 -29.62 -3.21 54.62
CA GLN A 390 -30.76 -3.27 55.54
C GLN A 390 -30.25 -3.53 56.97
N PRO A 391 -30.61 -2.74 57.99
CA PRO A 391 -30.27 -3.06 59.37
C PRO A 391 -31.22 -4.12 59.93
N LEU A 392 -30.63 -5.14 60.55
CA LEU A 392 -31.31 -6.10 61.42
C LEU A 392 -31.75 -5.43 62.72
N ALA A 393 -32.98 -5.67 63.14
CA ALA A 393 -33.45 -5.47 64.51
C ALA A 393 -34.67 -6.35 64.78
N PRO A 394 -34.96 -6.63 66.05
CA PRO A 394 -34.18 -7.41 67.00
C PRO A 394 -34.63 -8.88 67.10
#